data_AF-A0A418XSW8-F1
#
_entry.id   AF-A0A418XSW8-F1
#
_cell.length_a   1.000
_cell.length_b   1.000
_cell.length_c   1.000
_cell.angle_alpha   90.00
_cell.angle_beta   90.00
_cell.angle_gamma   90.00
#
_symmetry.space_group_name_H-M   'P 1'
#
loop_
_entity.id
_entity.type
_entity.pdbx_description
1 polymer ?
#
loop_
_entity_poly.entity_id
_entity_poly.type
_entity_poly.pdbx_seq_one_letter_code
_entity_poly.pdbx_strand_id
1 'polypeptide(L)'
;MQKSFSDLEYAAKKKLTRRDRFLAEIDKVTPWSQLHQLIEPFYPKVVGAGRPPVGLARMLRMYVAQQCFGLSDEGIEDAIYDSQAIRGFVGIDLNRESAPDATTLLKFRRLLEKNELTRKIFDTINGHLAEKGLIMREGTIVDATLIAASPSTKNKDKKRDAEMHQSKKGNDWHFGLKAHIGVDATSGLTHTVVVTAGNVSDVTQAHALLHGDEVAALGDAGYQGVEKREENQGKAVTWHVAMKRSKRKALPNNKLGRRMEKLEHLKGSVRAKVEHPFHVVKNLFRHRKVRYRGLAKNTAQLFTLFGFANLLLAGRRFTISESRVAS
;
A
#
# COMPACT_ATOMS: atom_id res chain seq x y z
N MET A 1 -13.00 14.68 -28.63
CA MET A 1 -14.22 14.30 -27.89
C MET A 1 -14.96 15.58 -27.54
N GLN A 2 -16.22 15.72 -27.94
CA GLN A 2 -17.02 16.93 -27.64
C GLN A 2 -17.32 16.96 -26.14
N LYS A 3 -16.87 18.01 -25.44
CA LYS A 3 -17.04 18.15 -23.98
C LYS A 3 -18.50 18.51 -23.67
N SER A 4 -19.07 17.91 -22.62
CA SER A 4 -20.42 18.28 -22.17
C SER A 4 -20.40 19.64 -21.47
N PHE A 5 -21.57 20.30 -21.33
CA PHE A 5 -21.68 21.54 -20.57
C PHE A 5 -21.16 21.40 -19.13
N SER A 6 -21.44 20.26 -18.48
CA SER A 6 -20.93 19.99 -17.14
C SER A 6 -19.41 19.84 -17.10
N ASP A 7 -18.78 19.32 -18.14
CA ASP A 7 -17.31 19.22 -18.23
C ASP A 7 -16.65 20.59 -18.43
N LEU A 8 -17.30 21.46 -19.20
CA LEU A 8 -16.83 22.83 -19.42
C LEU A 8 -16.95 23.66 -18.15
N GLU A 9 -18.08 23.58 -17.44
CA GLU A 9 -18.27 24.25 -16.15
C GLU A 9 -17.23 23.78 -15.11
N TYR A 10 -17.02 22.46 -15.02
CA TYR A 10 -16.06 21.89 -14.09
C TYR A 10 -14.60 22.25 -14.41
N ALA A 11 -14.26 22.34 -15.70
CA ALA A 11 -12.95 22.81 -16.15
C ALA A 11 -12.76 24.30 -15.89
N ALA A 12 -13.84 25.10 -15.92
CA ALA A 12 -13.82 26.54 -15.66
C ALA A 12 -13.76 26.90 -14.16
N LYS A 13 -13.86 25.92 -13.25
CA LYS A 13 -13.77 26.18 -11.81
C LYS A 13 -12.44 26.84 -11.45
N LYS A 14 -12.50 27.88 -10.62
CA LYS A 14 -11.29 28.62 -10.19
C LYS A 14 -10.41 27.84 -9.20
N LYS A 15 -10.96 26.83 -8.50
CA LYS A 15 -10.27 26.08 -7.46
C LYS A 15 -10.14 24.60 -7.81
N LEU A 16 -8.91 24.12 -7.89
CA LEU A 16 -8.61 22.69 -7.93
C LEU A 16 -8.79 22.08 -6.53
N THR A 17 -9.70 21.11 -6.41
CA THR A 17 -9.95 20.44 -5.13
C THR A 17 -8.75 19.56 -4.75
N ARG A 18 -8.68 19.14 -3.48
CA ARG A 18 -7.67 18.16 -3.04
C ARG A 18 -7.81 16.83 -3.78
N ARG A 19 -9.05 16.47 -4.14
CA ARG A 19 -9.35 15.24 -4.88
C ARG A 19 -8.86 15.31 -6.33
N ASP A 20 -9.06 16.45 -7.00
CA ASP A 20 -8.54 16.68 -8.36
C ASP A 20 -7.03 16.52 -8.40
N ARG A 21 -6.32 17.21 -7.49
CA ARG A 21 -4.85 17.15 -7.42
C ARG A 21 -4.37 15.73 -7.17
N PHE A 22 -4.96 15.04 -6.21
CA PHE A 22 -4.61 13.65 -5.91
C PHE A 22 -4.82 12.73 -7.11
N LEU A 23 -5.97 12.82 -7.79
CA LEU A 23 -6.28 11.98 -8.94
C LEU A 23 -5.39 12.28 -10.14
N ALA A 24 -5.06 13.56 -10.39
CA ALA A 24 -4.12 13.93 -11.43
C ALA A 24 -2.68 13.46 -11.12
N GLU A 25 -2.25 13.57 -9.86
CA GLU A 25 -0.93 13.08 -9.43
C GLU A 25 -0.81 11.57 -9.62
N ILE A 26 -1.79 10.78 -9.11
CA ILE A 26 -1.75 9.33 -9.26
C ILE A 26 -1.89 8.91 -10.74
N ASP A 27 -2.68 9.63 -11.53
CA ASP A 27 -2.80 9.39 -12.96
C ASP A 27 -1.47 9.57 -13.71
N LYS A 28 -0.73 10.66 -13.40
CA LYS A 28 0.58 10.98 -14.01
C LYS A 28 1.63 9.92 -13.71
N VAL A 29 1.66 9.38 -12.49
CA VAL A 29 2.73 8.47 -12.04
C VAL A 29 2.44 7.00 -12.28
N THR A 30 1.18 6.62 -12.51
CA THR A 30 0.81 5.21 -12.68
C THR A 30 1.31 4.69 -14.04
N PRO A 31 2.02 3.55 -14.08
CA PRO A 31 2.50 2.96 -15.34
C PRO A 31 1.36 2.22 -16.07
N TRP A 32 0.36 2.97 -16.56
CA TRP A 32 -0.87 2.42 -17.15
C TRP A 32 -0.63 1.38 -18.23
N SER A 33 0.32 1.61 -19.15
CA SER A 33 0.61 0.66 -20.23
C SER A 33 1.07 -0.69 -19.69
N GLN A 34 1.99 -0.71 -18.72
CA GLN A 34 2.49 -1.95 -18.11
C GLN A 34 1.39 -2.67 -17.33
N LEU A 35 0.57 -1.93 -16.57
CA LEU A 35 -0.54 -2.52 -15.81
C LEU A 35 -1.65 -3.06 -16.71
N HIS A 36 -1.95 -2.40 -17.83
CA HIS A 36 -2.90 -2.92 -18.81
C HIS A 36 -2.39 -4.21 -19.44
N GLN A 37 -1.14 -4.22 -19.94
CA GLN A 37 -0.53 -5.43 -20.52
C GLN A 37 -0.50 -6.61 -19.55
N LEU A 38 -0.31 -6.36 -18.26
CA LEU A 38 -0.34 -7.38 -17.22
C LEU A 38 -1.72 -8.04 -17.05
N ILE A 39 -2.80 -7.25 -17.17
CA ILE A 39 -4.17 -7.70 -16.84
C ILE A 39 -4.93 -8.16 -18.09
N GLU A 40 -4.64 -7.57 -19.26
CA GLU A 40 -5.30 -7.83 -20.55
C GLU A 40 -5.49 -9.33 -20.87
N PRO A 41 -4.50 -10.22 -20.66
CA PRO A 41 -4.65 -11.64 -20.99
C PRO A 41 -5.77 -12.36 -20.21
N PHE A 42 -6.10 -11.85 -19.02
CA PHE A 42 -7.12 -12.41 -18.14
C PHE A 42 -8.47 -11.71 -18.30
N TYR A 43 -8.51 -10.56 -18.98
CA TYR A 43 -9.68 -9.72 -19.07
C TYR A 43 -10.71 -10.30 -20.05
N PRO A 44 -12.02 -10.29 -19.74
CA PRO A 44 -13.03 -10.80 -20.64
C PRO A 44 -12.98 -10.10 -22.01
N LYS A 45 -12.90 -10.90 -23.08
CA LYS A 45 -13.01 -10.41 -24.45
C LYS A 45 -14.48 -10.38 -24.86
N VAL A 46 -14.82 -9.52 -25.83
CA VAL A 46 -16.15 -9.53 -26.44
C VAL A 46 -16.33 -10.87 -27.15
N VAL A 47 -17.29 -11.68 -26.69
CA VAL A 47 -17.67 -12.93 -27.35
C VAL A 47 -19.17 -12.90 -27.60
N GLY A 48 -19.57 -12.95 -28.87
CA GLY A 48 -20.98 -12.98 -29.29
C GLY A 48 -21.71 -11.65 -29.19
N ALA A 49 -23.05 -11.71 -29.17
CA ALA A 49 -23.95 -10.55 -29.25
C ALA A 49 -24.32 -9.91 -27.88
N GLY A 50 -23.62 -10.27 -26.81
CA GLY A 50 -23.87 -9.73 -25.46
C GLY A 50 -23.37 -8.30 -25.29
N ARG A 51 -23.80 -7.61 -24.21
CA ARG A 51 -23.25 -6.29 -23.83
C ARG A 51 -21.72 -6.42 -23.67
N PRO A 52 -20.92 -5.60 -24.37
CA PRO A 52 -19.48 -5.66 -24.26
C PRO A 52 -19.05 -5.39 -22.81
N PRO A 53 -17.98 -6.05 -22.32
CA PRO A 53 -17.45 -5.75 -21.00
C PRO A 53 -16.97 -4.30 -20.96
N VAL A 54 -17.07 -3.68 -19.78
CA VAL A 54 -16.48 -2.36 -19.53
C VAL A 54 -15.00 -2.42 -19.86
N GLY A 55 -14.43 -1.41 -20.50
CA GLY A 55 -13.01 -1.42 -20.87
C GLY A 55 -12.07 -1.57 -19.66
N LEU A 56 -10.99 -2.34 -19.84
CA LEU A 56 -10.00 -2.63 -18.79
C LEU A 56 -9.47 -1.35 -18.12
N ALA A 57 -9.12 -0.34 -18.91
CA ALA A 57 -8.61 0.93 -18.40
C ALA A 57 -9.56 1.59 -17.38
N ARG A 58 -10.86 1.56 -17.66
CA ARG A 58 -11.89 2.14 -16.77
C ARG A 58 -12.03 1.32 -15.50
N MET A 59 -12.06 -0.02 -15.61
CA MET A 59 -12.15 -0.89 -14.44
C MET A 59 -10.93 -0.76 -13.52
N LEU A 60 -9.73 -0.67 -14.10
CA LEU A 60 -8.52 -0.46 -13.33
C LEU A 60 -8.51 0.92 -12.65
N ARG A 61 -8.91 1.99 -13.35
CA ARG A 61 -9.05 3.33 -12.75
C ARG A 61 -10.10 3.35 -11.63
N MET A 62 -11.26 2.73 -11.83
CA MET A 62 -12.28 2.58 -10.80
C MET A 62 -11.73 1.84 -9.56
N TYR A 63 -10.96 0.77 -9.79
CA TYR A 63 -10.31 0.02 -8.70
C TYR A 63 -9.26 0.85 -7.96
N VAL A 64 -8.41 1.60 -8.68
CA VAL A 64 -7.42 2.53 -8.08
C VAL A 64 -8.13 3.57 -7.21
N ALA A 65 -9.18 4.21 -7.72
CA ALA A 65 -9.97 5.19 -6.98
C ALA A 65 -10.63 4.58 -5.73
N GLN A 66 -11.19 3.37 -5.85
CA GLN A 66 -11.76 2.65 -4.71
C GLN A 66 -10.71 2.45 -3.60
N GLN A 67 -9.52 1.94 -3.95
CA GLN A 67 -8.47 1.68 -2.96
C GLN A 67 -7.96 2.97 -2.33
N CYS A 68 -7.70 4.00 -3.14
CA CYS A 68 -7.11 5.25 -2.68
C CYS A 68 -8.04 6.12 -1.82
N PHE A 69 -9.35 6.04 -2.03
CA PHE A 69 -10.32 6.76 -1.21
C PHE A 69 -10.95 5.90 -0.11
N GLY A 70 -10.63 4.61 -0.08
CA GLY A 70 -11.20 3.68 0.87
C GLY A 70 -12.71 3.57 0.73
N LEU A 71 -13.24 3.48 -0.48
CA LEU A 71 -14.69 3.34 -0.74
C LEU A 71 -15.10 1.85 -0.78
N SER A 72 -16.36 1.52 -0.48
CA SER A 72 -16.91 0.17 -0.72
C SER A 72 -17.13 -0.05 -2.23
N ASP A 73 -17.72 -1.18 -2.64
CA ASP A 73 -18.07 -1.39 -4.05
C ASP A 73 -19.20 -0.45 -4.48
N GLU A 74 -20.23 -0.33 -3.64
CA GLU A 74 -21.34 0.60 -3.82
C GLU A 74 -20.86 2.04 -3.67
N GLY A 75 -19.99 2.32 -2.70
CA GLY A 75 -19.51 3.67 -2.45
C GLY A 75 -18.65 4.24 -3.58
N ILE A 76 -17.98 3.41 -4.40
CA ILE A 76 -17.29 3.91 -5.60
C ILE A 76 -18.24 4.05 -6.78
N GLU A 77 -19.26 3.20 -6.90
CA GLU A 77 -20.36 3.37 -7.86
C GLU A 77 -21.06 4.73 -7.63
N ASP A 78 -21.55 4.97 -6.41
CA ASP A 78 -22.18 6.25 -6.02
C ASP A 78 -21.23 7.43 -6.28
N ALA A 79 -19.95 7.29 -5.93
CA ALA A 79 -18.97 8.34 -6.14
C ALA A 79 -18.70 8.68 -7.61
N ILE A 80 -18.92 7.75 -8.56
CA ILE A 80 -18.83 8.05 -10.00
C ILE A 80 -20.02 8.90 -10.44
N TYR A 81 -21.20 8.69 -9.88
CA TYR A 81 -22.36 9.56 -10.15
C TYR A 81 -22.20 10.94 -9.51
N ASP A 82 -21.78 10.99 -8.25
CA ASP A 82 -21.79 12.22 -7.44
C ASP A 82 -20.56 13.11 -7.62
N SER A 83 -19.39 12.54 -7.92
CA SER A 83 -18.11 13.26 -7.92
C SER A 83 -17.49 13.31 -9.31
N GLN A 84 -17.63 14.46 -9.98
CA GLN A 84 -17.04 14.69 -11.31
C GLN A 84 -15.52 14.47 -11.39
N ALA A 85 -14.77 14.70 -10.31
CA ALA A 85 -13.34 14.35 -10.25
C ALA A 85 -13.09 12.84 -10.43
N ILE A 86 -13.89 12.01 -9.75
CA ILE A 86 -13.75 10.55 -9.80
C ILE A 86 -14.25 10.06 -11.14
N ARG A 87 -15.42 10.55 -11.58
CA ARG A 87 -15.96 10.28 -12.91
C ARG A 87 -14.96 10.57 -14.03
N GLY A 88 -14.36 11.75 -14.01
CA GLY A 88 -13.35 12.17 -14.98
C GLY A 88 -12.08 11.31 -14.93
N PHE A 89 -11.61 10.97 -13.72
CA PHE A 89 -10.46 10.07 -13.57
C PHE A 89 -10.72 8.64 -14.09
N VAL A 90 -11.92 8.12 -13.88
CA VAL A 90 -12.33 6.79 -14.40
C VAL A 90 -12.57 6.85 -15.91
N GLY A 91 -12.96 8.00 -16.45
CA GLY A 91 -13.22 8.20 -17.87
C GLY A 91 -14.61 7.74 -18.30
N ILE A 92 -15.62 8.03 -17.47
CA ILE A 92 -17.04 7.76 -17.73
C ILE A 92 -17.74 9.06 -18.17
N ASP A 93 -18.46 9.00 -19.29
CA ASP A 93 -19.38 10.04 -19.73
C ASP A 93 -20.82 9.58 -19.52
N LEU A 94 -21.48 10.12 -18.49
CA LEU A 94 -22.84 9.73 -18.12
C LEU A 94 -23.90 10.03 -19.19
N ASN A 95 -23.61 10.87 -20.18
CA ASN A 95 -24.52 11.10 -21.31
C ASN A 95 -24.50 9.94 -22.31
N ARG A 96 -23.46 9.09 -22.27
CA ARG A 96 -23.23 8.01 -23.23
C ARG A 96 -23.32 6.63 -22.59
N GLU A 97 -22.90 6.51 -21.33
CA GLU A 97 -22.82 5.24 -20.64
C GLU A 97 -23.09 5.37 -19.14
N SER A 98 -23.65 4.32 -18.54
CA SER A 98 -23.82 4.22 -17.09
C SER A 98 -22.48 3.95 -16.39
N ALA A 99 -22.36 4.35 -15.12
CA ALA A 99 -21.24 3.90 -14.30
C ALA A 99 -21.25 2.36 -14.20
N PRO A 100 -20.08 1.69 -14.13
CA PRO A 100 -20.02 0.28 -13.81
C PRO A 100 -20.58 0.04 -12.41
N ASP A 101 -21.44 -0.97 -12.27
CA ASP A 101 -22.04 -1.29 -10.97
C ASP A 101 -21.03 -1.96 -10.01
N ALA A 102 -21.38 -1.97 -8.73
CA ALA A 102 -20.63 -2.61 -7.64
C ALA A 102 -20.30 -4.08 -7.95
N THR A 103 -21.21 -4.81 -8.60
CA THR A 103 -21.01 -6.23 -8.93
C THR A 103 -19.97 -6.43 -10.03
N THR A 104 -19.85 -5.48 -10.95
CA THR A 104 -18.87 -5.46 -12.03
C THR A 104 -17.48 -5.25 -11.45
N LEU A 105 -17.33 -4.32 -10.50
CA LEU A 105 -16.08 -4.15 -9.76
C LEU A 105 -15.74 -5.37 -8.91
N LEU A 106 -16.73 -5.99 -8.26
CA LEU A 106 -16.52 -7.23 -7.51
C LEU A 106 -15.98 -8.35 -8.42
N LYS A 107 -16.53 -8.53 -9.62
CA LYS A 107 -16.02 -9.50 -10.61
C LYS A 107 -14.58 -9.18 -11.03
N PHE A 108 -14.27 -7.90 -11.26
CA PHE A 108 -12.91 -7.47 -11.57
C PHE A 108 -11.93 -7.78 -10.43
N ARG A 109 -12.28 -7.50 -9.18
CA ARG A 109 -11.42 -7.88 -8.03
C ARG A 109 -11.22 -9.38 -7.93
N ARG A 110 -12.27 -10.19 -8.10
CA ARG A 110 -12.15 -11.65 -8.12
C ARG A 110 -11.22 -12.15 -9.23
N LEU A 111 -11.23 -11.49 -10.39
CA LEU A 111 -10.29 -11.77 -11.47
C LEU A 111 -8.85 -11.45 -11.04
N LEU A 112 -8.61 -10.32 -10.38
CA LEU A 112 -7.28 -9.98 -9.86
C LEU A 112 -6.81 -10.99 -8.79
N GLU A 113 -7.70 -11.36 -7.86
CA GLU A 113 -7.41 -12.32 -6.79
C GLU A 113 -7.12 -13.72 -7.34
N LYS A 114 -7.99 -14.25 -8.21
CA LYS A 114 -7.88 -15.60 -8.76
C LYS A 114 -6.58 -15.83 -9.54
N ASN A 115 -6.06 -14.79 -10.19
CA ASN A 115 -4.87 -14.86 -11.04
C ASN A 115 -3.63 -14.24 -10.37
N GLU A 116 -3.70 -13.97 -9.05
CA GLU A 116 -2.62 -13.39 -8.23
C GLU A 116 -2.06 -12.06 -8.79
N LEU A 117 -2.89 -11.31 -9.51
CA LEU A 117 -2.46 -10.11 -10.23
C LEU A 117 -2.16 -8.96 -9.29
N THR A 118 -2.70 -8.94 -8.08
CA THR A 118 -2.42 -7.87 -7.11
C THR A 118 -0.95 -7.83 -6.70
N ARG A 119 -0.32 -8.99 -6.50
CA ARG A 119 1.12 -9.11 -6.26
C ARG A 119 1.90 -8.65 -7.48
N LYS A 120 1.51 -9.12 -8.67
CA LYS A 120 2.17 -8.70 -9.92
C LYS A 120 2.04 -7.20 -10.21
N ILE A 121 0.92 -6.57 -9.84
CA ILE A 121 0.73 -5.12 -9.92
C ILE A 121 1.73 -4.41 -9.00
N PHE A 122 1.86 -4.88 -7.75
CA PHE A 122 2.84 -4.35 -6.81
C PHE A 122 4.27 -4.49 -7.35
N ASP A 123 4.64 -5.68 -7.83
CA ASP A 123 5.97 -5.95 -8.41
C ASP A 123 6.22 -5.09 -9.65
N THR A 124 5.21 -4.89 -10.52
CA THR A 124 5.30 -4.04 -11.73
C THR A 124 5.50 -2.57 -11.37
N ILE A 125 4.76 -2.07 -10.38
CA ILE A 125 4.94 -0.69 -9.88
C ILE A 125 6.35 -0.52 -9.31
N ASN A 126 6.83 -1.48 -8.52
CA ASN A 126 8.18 -1.41 -7.96
C ASN A 126 9.26 -1.48 -9.04
N GLY A 127 9.10 -2.34 -10.04
CA GLY A 127 9.97 -2.39 -11.23
C GLY A 127 10.02 -1.03 -11.94
N HIS A 128 8.86 -0.43 -12.22
CA HIS A 128 8.78 0.89 -12.83
C HIS A 128 9.48 1.99 -12.02
N LEU A 129 9.37 1.96 -10.68
CA LEU A 129 10.04 2.91 -9.81
C LEU A 129 11.55 2.64 -9.70
N ALA A 130 11.97 1.38 -9.76
CA ALA A 130 13.37 0.99 -9.79
C ALA A 130 14.07 1.42 -11.09
N GLU A 131 13.40 1.28 -12.25
CA GLU A 131 13.87 1.80 -13.55
C GLU A 131 14.14 3.30 -13.52
N LYS A 132 13.37 4.04 -12.70
CA LYS A 132 13.53 5.47 -12.47
C LYS A 132 14.56 5.82 -11.37
N GLY A 133 15.29 4.83 -10.86
CA GLY A 133 16.30 5.01 -9.81
C GLY A 133 15.72 5.38 -8.44
N LEU A 134 14.44 5.13 -8.19
CA LEU A 134 13.79 5.51 -6.94
C LEU A 134 13.81 4.43 -5.85
N ILE A 135 14.13 3.19 -6.21
CA ILE A 135 14.29 2.08 -5.25
C ILE A 135 15.76 1.66 -5.26
N MET A 136 16.44 1.88 -4.14
CA MET A 136 17.80 1.40 -3.92
C MET A 136 17.75 0.03 -3.23
N ARG A 137 18.86 -0.74 -3.31
CA ARG A 137 18.88 -2.15 -2.89
C ARG A 137 19.72 -2.44 -1.64
N GLU A 138 20.55 -1.51 -1.21
CA GLU A 138 21.58 -1.83 -0.20
C GLU A 138 21.09 -1.76 1.26
N GLY A 139 20.02 -1.01 1.52
CA GLY A 139 19.53 -0.79 2.88
C GLY A 139 18.02 -1.00 2.99
N THR A 140 17.59 -1.83 3.93
CA THR A 140 16.16 -2.13 4.18
C THR A 140 15.75 -1.80 5.60
N ILE A 141 14.57 -1.23 5.77
CA ILE A 141 13.89 -1.05 7.06
C ILE A 141 12.77 -2.09 7.13
N VAL A 142 12.77 -2.89 8.18
CA VAL A 142 11.71 -3.84 8.49
C VAL A 142 10.82 -3.29 9.60
N ASP A 143 9.51 -3.33 9.37
CA ASP A 143 8.53 -2.97 10.39
C ASP A 143 7.19 -3.66 10.12
N ALA A 144 6.35 -3.72 11.16
CA ALA A 144 5.06 -4.37 11.11
C ALA A 144 3.96 -3.46 11.66
N THR A 145 2.84 -3.45 10.96
CA THR A 145 1.65 -2.75 11.41
C THR A 145 0.48 -3.70 11.64
N LEU A 146 -0.19 -3.55 12.78
CA LEU A 146 -1.48 -4.19 13.03
C LEU A 146 -2.60 -3.49 12.24
N ILE A 147 -3.46 -4.29 11.62
CA ILE A 147 -4.69 -3.85 10.95
C ILE A 147 -5.85 -4.62 11.58
N ALA A 148 -6.81 -3.86 12.11
CA ALA A 148 -7.88 -4.44 12.91
C ALA A 148 -8.90 -5.19 12.02
N ALA A 149 -9.31 -6.37 12.47
CA ALA A 149 -10.46 -7.07 11.94
C ALA A 149 -11.70 -6.85 12.81
N SER A 150 -12.88 -7.01 12.22
CA SER A 150 -14.12 -6.99 13.00
C SER A 150 -14.16 -8.23 13.89
N PRO A 151 -14.25 -8.10 15.23
CA PRO A 151 -14.40 -9.23 16.14
C PRO A 151 -15.84 -9.77 16.17
N SER A 152 -16.71 -9.23 15.32
CA SER A 152 -18.14 -9.53 15.30
C SER A 152 -18.40 -10.99 14.92
N THR A 153 -19.26 -11.63 15.70
CA THR A 153 -19.87 -12.93 15.42
C THR A 153 -21.27 -12.79 14.83
N LYS A 154 -21.68 -11.59 14.41
CA LYS A 154 -22.99 -11.35 13.76
C LYS A 154 -22.94 -11.80 12.29
N ASN A 155 -22.74 -13.09 12.06
CA ASN A 155 -22.82 -13.78 10.77
C ASN A 155 -23.67 -15.05 10.91
N LYS A 156 -24.02 -15.67 9.79
CA LYS A 156 -24.80 -16.91 9.75
C LYS A 156 -24.21 -18.00 10.66
N ASP A 157 -22.88 -18.12 10.68
CA ASP A 157 -22.17 -19.16 11.44
C ASP A 157 -21.88 -18.80 12.90
N LYS A 158 -22.26 -17.59 13.35
CA LYS A 158 -21.99 -17.05 14.69
C LYS A 158 -20.52 -17.13 15.15
N LYS A 159 -19.58 -17.10 14.21
CA LYS A 159 -18.13 -17.27 14.43
C LYS A 159 -17.34 -16.06 13.93
N ARG A 160 -16.25 -15.77 14.64
CA ARG A 160 -15.22 -14.81 14.18
C ARG A 160 -14.48 -15.39 12.97
N ASP A 161 -13.76 -14.52 12.28
CA ASP A 161 -12.82 -14.96 11.26
C ASP A 161 -11.74 -15.84 11.90
N ALA A 162 -11.61 -17.07 11.42
CA ALA A 162 -10.71 -18.08 11.98
C ALA A 162 -9.23 -17.79 11.68
N GLU A 163 -8.95 -16.99 10.65
CA GLU A 163 -7.58 -16.63 10.24
C GLU A 163 -7.09 -15.33 10.89
N MET A 164 -7.96 -14.66 11.68
CA MET A 164 -7.63 -13.45 12.42
C MET A 164 -7.39 -13.78 13.89
N HIS A 165 -6.36 -13.18 14.49
CA HIS A 165 -5.96 -13.50 15.86
C HIS A 165 -5.71 -12.24 16.69
N GLN A 166 -5.79 -12.40 18.00
CA GLN A 166 -5.52 -11.32 18.95
C GLN A 166 -4.01 -11.11 19.10
N SER A 167 -3.63 -9.85 19.20
CA SER A 167 -2.27 -9.41 19.48
C SER A 167 -2.32 -8.26 20.49
N LYS A 168 -1.35 -8.22 21.40
CA LYS A 168 -1.25 -7.14 22.38
C LYS A 168 -0.24 -6.11 21.88
N LYS A 169 -0.67 -4.85 21.73
CA LYS A 169 0.24 -3.72 21.43
C LYS A 169 0.18 -2.74 22.60
N GLY A 170 1.26 -2.65 23.37
CA GLY A 170 1.25 -1.91 24.62
C GLY A 170 0.28 -2.56 25.62
N ASN A 171 -0.71 -1.80 26.08
CA ASN A 171 -1.77 -2.32 26.96
C ASN A 171 -3.05 -2.73 26.22
N ASP A 172 -3.15 -2.44 24.93
CA ASP A 172 -4.35 -2.66 24.14
C ASP A 172 -4.31 -4.00 23.41
N TRP A 173 -5.46 -4.67 23.38
CA TRP A 173 -5.66 -5.89 22.60
C TRP A 173 -6.30 -5.55 21.26
N HIS A 174 -5.69 -6.06 20.18
CA HIS A 174 -6.17 -5.88 18.82
C HIS A 174 -6.44 -7.24 18.20
N PHE A 175 -7.63 -7.42 17.64
CA PHE A 175 -7.97 -8.58 16.83
C PHE A 175 -7.75 -8.26 15.36
N GLY A 176 -7.00 -9.07 14.62
CA GLY A 176 -6.79 -8.88 13.19
C GLY A 176 -5.52 -9.53 12.65
N LEU A 177 -4.90 -8.83 11.70
CA LEU A 177 -3.69 -9.26 11.00
C LEU A 177 -2.54 -8.28 11.22
N LYS A 178 -1.34 -8.71 10.88
CA LYS A 178 -0.15 -7.87 10.73
C LYS A 178 0.25 -7.78 9.27
N ALA A 179 0.52 -6.56 8.80
CA ALA A 179 1.22 -6.32 7.56
C ALA A 179 2.67 -5.97 7.89
N HIS A 180 3.57 -6.89 7.58
CA HIS A 180 5.02 -6.74 7.68
C HIS A 180 5.53 -6.20 6.35
N ILE A 181 6.37 -5.17 6.40
CA ILE A 181 6.91 -4.56 5.18
C ILE A 181 8.43 -4.41 5.25
N GLY A 182 9.06 -4.64 4.11
CA GLY A 182 10.43 -4.21 3.81
C GLY A 182 10.37 -2.90 3.04
N VAL A 183 11.06 -1.89 3.53
CA VAL A 183 11.08 -0.54 2.96
C VAL A 183 12.51 -0.12 2.67
N ASP A 184 12.79 0.39 1.48
CA ASP A 184 14.13 0.87 1.14
C ASP A 184 14.51 2.03 2.08
N ALA A 185 15.65 1.89 2.76
CA ALA A 185 16.12 2.82 3.76
C ALA A 185 16.45 4.20 3.17
N THR A 186 16.71 4.29 1.86
CA THR A 186 16.95 5.56 1.17
C THR A 186 15.63 6.21 0.79
N SER A 187 14.79 5.50 0.05
CA SER A 187 13.58 6.06 -0.54
C SER A 187 12.33 6.02 0.33
N GLY A 188 12.28 5.16 1.35
CA GLY A 188 11.06 4.94 2.10
C GLY A 188 9.94 4.27 1.28
N LEU A 189 10.25 3.68 0.12
CA LEU A 189 9.31 2.92 -0.70
C LEU A 189 9.28 1.45 -0.28
N THR A 190 8.09 0.86 -0.24
CA THR A 190 7.89 -0.53 0.16
C THR A 190 8.26 -1.49 -0.97
N HIS A 191 9.28 -2.32 -0.79
CA HIS A 191 9.66 -3.31 -1.80
C HIS A 191 9.08 -4.70 -1.51
N THR A 192 8.82 -5.02 -0.24
CA THR A 192 8.29 -6.33 0.17
C THR A 192 7.12 -6.18 1.13
N VAL A 193 6.10 -7.02 0.99
CA VAL A 193 4.93 -7.09 1.88
C VAL A 193 4.66 -8.55 2.23
N VAL A 194 4.58 -8.85 3.52
CA VAL A 194 4.19 -10.15 4.06
C VAL A 194 3.05 -9.94 5.05
N VAL A 195 2.02 -10.78 4.98
CA VAL A 195 0.81 -10.63 5.79
C VAL A 195 0.59 -11.89 6.61
N THR A 196 0.40 -11.71 7.91
CA THR A 196 0.21 -12.82 8.86
C THR A 196 -0.94 -12.55 9.80
N ALA A 197 -1.41 -13.57 10.49
CA ALA A 197 -2.27 -13.41 11.65
C ALA A 197 -1.61 -12.51 12.72
N GLY A 198 -2.44 -11.83 13.52
CA GLY A 198 -1.98 -10.85 14.51
C GLY A 198 -1.04 -11.40 15.60
N ASN A 199 -1.13 -12.68 15.92
CA ASN A 199 -0.33 -13.35 16.95
C ASN A 199 1.08 -13.74 16.49
N VAL A 200 1.38 -13.69 15.19
CA VAL A 200 2.70 -14.04 14.67
C VAL A 200 3.73 -12.99 15.10
N SER A 201 4.90 -13.46 15.54
CA SER A 201 6.00 -12.61 15.99
C SER A 201 6.73 -11.95 14.82
N ASP A 202 7.08 -10.67 14.95
CA ASP A 202 7.63 -9.87 13.87
C ASP A 202 9.03 -10.35 13.47
N VAL A 203 9.84 -10.80 14.45
CA VAL A 203 11.19 -11.37 14.21
C VAL A 203 11.15 -12.54 13.24
N THR A 204 10.07 -13.34 13.24
CA THR A 204 10.02 -14.56 12.42
C THR A 204 9.83 -14.26 10.95
N GLN A 205 9.26 -13.09 10.63
CA GLN A 205 9.01 -12.67 9.25
C GLN A 205 10.16 -11.86 8.66
N ALA A 206 11.11 -11.40 9.48
CA ALA A 206 12.17 -10.49 9.08
C ALA A 206 12.99 -10.98 7.87
N HIS A 207 13.27 -12.28 7.79
CA HIS A 207 14.03 -12.87 6.70
C HIS A 207 13.30 -12.79 5.34
N ALA A 208 11.97 -12.84 5.37
CA ALA A 208 11.10 -12.77 4.19
C ALA A 208 10.84 -11.33 3.73
N LEU A 209 11.25 -10.34 4.52
CA LEU A 209 11.13 -8.92 4.19
C LEU A 209 12.34 -8.40 3.41
N LEU A 210 13.40 -9.19 3.30
CA LEU A 210 14.60 -8.85 2.52
C LEU A 210 14.44 -9.34 1.08
N HIS A 211 15.01 -8.61 0.12
CA HIS A 211 15.01 -8.99 -1.31
C HIS A 211 16.30 -9.66 -1.77
N GLY A 212 17.34 -9.72 -0.92
CA GLY A 212 18.57 -10.49 -1.13
C GLY A 212 19.81 -9.69 -1.52
N ASP A 213 19.64 -8.41 -1.88
CA ASP A 213 20.74 -7.51 -2.27
C ASP A 213 21.15 -6.57 -1.12
N GLU A 214 20.53 -6.71 0.05
CA GLU A 214 20.79 -5.84 1.20
C GLU A 214 22.17 -6.08 1.84
N VAL A 215 22.81 -4.97 2.24
CA VAL A 215 24.01 -4.97 3.09
C VAL A 215 23.64 -4.65 4.54
N ALA A 216 22.59 -3.85 4.75
CA ALA A 216 22.13 -3.44 6.07
C ALA A 216 20.61 -3.52 6.22
N ALA A 217 20.15 -4.01 7.37
CA ALA A 217 18.73 -4.07 7.72
C ALA A 217 18.46 -3.39 9.06
N LEU A 218 17.48 -2.48 9.11
CA LEU A 218 17.10 -1.75 10.32
C LEU A 218 15.75 -2.24 10.83
N GLY A 219 15.66 -2.53 12.12
CA GLY A 219 14.43 -3.05 12.74
C GLY A 219 14.10 -2.37 14.08
N ASP A 220 12.84 -2.52 14.48
CA ASP A 220 12.37 -2.10 15.79
C ASP A 220 12.81 -3.02 16.93
N ALA A 221 12.55 -2.63 18.18
CA ALA A 221 12.96 -3.45 19.32
C ALA A 221 12.22 -4.80 19.38
N GLY A 222 11.13 -4.97 18.63
CA GLY A 222 10.44 -6.22 18.38
C GLY A 222 11.24 -7.19 17.50
N TYR A 223 12.23 -6.72 16.73
CA TYR A 223 13.15 -7.54 15.91
C TYR A 223 14.42 -7.98 16.66
N GLN A 224 14.49 -7.85 17.99
CA GLN A 224 15.70 -8.26 18.74
C GLN A 224 15.96 -9.76 18.64
N GLY A 225 17.21 -10.13 18.32
CA GLY A 225 17.63 -11.51 18.15
C GLY A 225 17.39 -12.07 16.74
N VAL A 226 16.98 -11.22 15.79
CA VAL A 226 16.80 -11.57 14.38
C VAL A 226 18.06 -12.16 13.75
N GLU A 227 19.23 -11.67 14.15
CA GLU A 227 20.55 -12.10 13.69
C GLU A 227 20.91 -13.53 14.14
N LYS A 228 20.27 -14.02 15.21
CA LYS A 228 20.55 -15.34 15.78
C LYS A 228 19.68 -16.43 15.20
N ARG A 229 18.62 -16.09 14.45
CA ARG A 229 17.69 -17.08 13.90
C ARG A 229 18.30 -17.77 12.69
N GLU A 230 18.03 -19.06 12.56
CA GLU A 230 18.57 -19.93 11.51
C GLU A 230 18.35 -19.33 10.10
N GLU A 231 17.21 -18.68 9.86
CA GLU A 231 16.86 -18.12 8.56
C GLU A 231 17.74 -16.91 8.14
N ASN A 232 18.51 -16.35 9.08
CA ASN A 232 19.42 -15.22 8.85
C ASN A 232 20.89 -15.56 9.12
N GLN A 233 21.19 -16.75 9.65
CA GLN A 233 22.56 -17.21 9.79
C GLN A 233 23.18 -17.40 8.40
N GLY A 234 24.41 -16.90 8.21
CA GLY A 234 25.12 -16.98 6.94
C GLY A 234 24.73 -15.93 5.88
N LYS A 235 23.77 -15.04 6.16
CA LYS A 235 23.48 -13.90 5.27
C LYS A 235 24.47 -12.76 5.54
N ALA A 236 24.96 -12.12 4.49
CA ALA A 236 25.88 -10.97 4.55
C ALA A 236 25.18 -9.65 4.97
N VAL A 237 24.10 -9.73 5.74
CA VAL A 237 23.27 -8.57 6.13
C VAL A 237 23.58 -8.15 7.55
N THR A 238 23.95 -6.88 7.73
CA THR A 238 24.18 -6.30 9.06
C THR A 238 22.87 -5.79 9.66
N TRP A 239 22.43 -6.37 10.78
CA TRP A 239 21.21 -5.96 11.47
C TRP A 239 21.45 -4.83 12.47
N HIS A 240 20.76 -3.72 12.28
CA HIS A 240 20.71 -2.57 13.18
C HIS A 240 19.36 -2.48 13.88
N VAL A 241 19.18 -3.32 14.90
CA VAL A 241 17.96 -3.34 15.71
C VAL A 241 17.98 -2.24 16.77
N ALA A 242 16.83 -1.60 16.98
CA ALA A 242 16.67 -0.58 18.00
C ALA A 242 16.82 -1.15 19.43
N MET A 243 17.43 -0.35 20.30
CA MET A 243 17.56 -0.70 21.71
C MET A 243 16.21 -0.61 22.43
N LYS A 244 15.95 -1.55 23.35
CA LYS A 244 14.76 -1.51 24.22
C LYS A 244 14.72 -0.21 25.03
N ARG A 245 13.53 0.36 25.18
CA ARG A 245 13.30 1.63 25.89
C ARG A 245 13.85 1.63 27.33
N SER A 246 13.73 0.51 28.04
CA SER A 246 14.27 0.35 29.40
C SER A 246 15.80 0.46 29.43
N LYS A 247 16.49 -0.22 28.51
CA LYS A 247 17.96 -0.15 28.36
C LYS A 247 18.42 1.24 27.93
N ARG A 248 17.68 1.89 27.02
CA ARG A 248 17.99 3.27 26.60
C ARG A 248 17.87 4.27 27.76
N LYS A 249 16.87 4.13 28.63
CA LYS A 249 16.72 4.95 29.84
C LYS A 249 17.81 4.70 30.89
N ALA A 250 18.36 3.49 30.92
CA ALA A 250 19.42 3.10 31.85
C ALA A 250 20.84 3.45 31.35
N LEU A 251 20.97 4.18 30.24
CA LEU A 251 22.28 4.60 29.74
C LEU A 251 22.96 5.56 30.74
N PRO A 252 24.26 5.40 31.00
CA PRO A 252 24.99 6.26 31.92
C PRO A 252 25.09 7.68 31.36
N ASN A 253 25.03 8.71 32.22
CA ASN A 253 25.20 10.11 31.81
C ASN A 253 26.68 10.47 31.59
N ASN A 254 27.37 9.68 30.77
CA ASN A 254 28.77 9.87 30.40
C ASN A 254 28.92 9.98 28.87
N LYS A 255 30.15 10.22 28.40
CA LYS A 255 30.44 10.38 26.96
C LYS A 255 30.00 9.17 26.12
N LEU A 256 30.12 7.96 26.67
CA LEU A 256 29.69 6.72 26.00
C LEU A 256 28.17 6.64 25.89
N GLY A 257 27.43 6.92 26.98
CA GLY A 257 25.97 6.93 26.96
C GLY A 257 25.40 7.97 25.98
N ARG A 258 25.98 9.17 25.92
CA ARG A 258 25.58 10.20 24.93
C ARG A 258 25.85 9.76 23.49
N ARG A 259 26.96 9.05 23.22
CA ARG A 259 27.25 8.49 21.89
C ARG A 259 26.27 7.39 21.51
N MET A 260 25.95 6.49 22.44
CA MET A 260 24.95 5.45 22.23
C MET A 260 23.56 6.05 21.95
N GLU A 261 23.19 7.11 22.68
CA GLU A 261 21.94 7.81 22.43
C GLU A 261 21.90 8.47 21.05
N LYS A 262 23.00 9.10 20.61
CA LYS A 262 23.10 9.62 19.24
C LYS A 262 22.94 8.52 18.20
N LEU A 263 23.55 7.35 18.41
CA LEU A 263 23.39 6.20 17.51
C LEU A 263 21.94 5.72 17.44
N GLU A 264 21.26 5.58 18.58
CA GLU A 264 19.85 5.19 18.63
C GLU A 264 18.92 6.25 18.01
N HIS A 265 19.26 7.54 18.15
CA HIS A 265 18.57 8.62 17.46
C HIS A 265 18.74 8.53 15.93
N LEU A 266 19.95 8.27 15.44
CA LEU A 266 20.21 8.08 14.01
C LEU A 266 19.44 6.88 13.44
N LYS A 267 19.47 5.73 14.13
CA LYS A 267 18.65 4.55 13.76
C LYS A 267 17.17 4.90 13.68
N GLY A 268 16.65 5.60 14.70
CA GLY A 268 15.26 6.06 14.73
C GLY A 268 14.92 7.01 13.57
N SER A 269 15.82 7.93 13.22
CA SER A 269 15.63 8.86 12.11
C SER A 269 15.55 8.16 10.75
N VAL A 270 16.37 7.13 10.52
CA VAL A 270 16.28 6.32 9.29
C VAL A 270 14.99 5.53 9.28
N ARG A 271 14.68 4.85 10.39
CA ARG A 271 13.47 4.03 10.53
C ARG A 271 12.18 4.81 10.37
N ALA A 272 12.14 6.08 10.75
CA ALA A 272 10.96 6.92 10.61
C ALA A 272 10.39 6.96 9.17
N LYS A 273 11.18 6.64 8.15
CA LYS A 273 10.72 6.54 6.76
C LYS A 273 9.63 5.47 6.56
N VAL A 274 9.66 4.37 7.33
CA VAL A 274 8.66 3.29 7.25
C VAL A 274 7.26 3.75 7.67
N GLU A 275 7.18 4.81 8.48
CA GLU A 275 5.92 5.41 8.90
C GLU A 275 5.18 6.08 7.75
N HIS A 276 5.87 6.48 6.67
CA HIS A 276 5.24 7.12 5.52
C HIS A 276 4.31 6.16 4.75
N PRO A 277 4.76 4.97 4.28
CA PRO A 277 3.85 3.97 3.72
C PRO A 277 2.67 3.64 4.63
N PHE A 278 2.92 3.41 5.92
CA PHE A 278 1.84 3.12 6.88
C PHE A 278 0.85 4.28 7.01
N HIS A 279 1.33 5.53 7.06
CA HIS A 279 0.48 6.71 7.11
C HIS A 279 -0.38 6.83 5.85
N VAL A 280 0.19 6.61 4.66
CA VAL A 280 -0.56 6.65 3.40
C VAL A 280 -1.69 5.61 3.43
N VAL A 281 -1.36 4.34 3.71
CA VAL A 281 -2.35 3.25 3.72
C VAL A 281 -3.43 3.47 4.79
N LYS A 282 -3.04 3.81 6.03
CA LYS A 282 -4.01 3.91 7.14
C LYS A 282 -4.82 5.20 7.15
N ASN A 283 -4.21 6.34 6.79
CA ASN A 283 -4.84 7.65 6.96
C ASN A 283 -5.32 8.22 5.64
N LEU A 284 -4.48 8.22 4.60
CA LEU A 284 -4.88 8.77 3.30
C LEU A 284 -5.85 7.83 2.58
N PHE A 285 -5.53 6.53 2.52
CA PHE A 285 -6.38 5.50 1.91
C PHE A 285 -7.44 4.96 2.86
N ARG A 286 -7.47 5.45 4.10
CA ARG A 286 -8.46 5.11 5.13
C ARG A 286 -8.54 3.60 5.45
N HIS A 287 -7.47 2.85 5.20
CA HIS A 287 -7.41 1.42 5.45
C HIS A 287 -6.96 1.12 6.89
N ARG A 288 -7.81 1.46 7.86
CA ARG A 288 -7.55 1.17 9.30
C ARG A 288 -8.08 -0.19 9.75
N LYS A 289 -9.04 -0.74 9.01
CA LYS A 289 -9.68 -2.02 9.29
C LYS A 289 -9.71 -2.86 8.01
N VAL A 290 -9.55 -4.17 8.17
CA VAL A 290 -9.72 -5.13 7.08
C VAL A 290 -11.17 -5.13 6.61
N ARG A 291 -11.36 -5.37 5.32
CA ARG A 291 -12.69 -5.37 4.69
C ARG A 291 -13.17 -6.76 4.35
N TYR A 292 -12.23 -7.68 4.17
CA TYR A 292 -12.50 -9.03 3.72
C TYR A 292 -12.27 -10.02 4.83
N ARG A 293 -12.87 -11.20 4.68
CA ARG A 293 -12.58 -12.37 5.50
C ARG A 293 -11.43 -13.17 4.90
N GLY A 294 -10.61 -13.74 5.77
CA GLY A 294 -9.44 -14.54 5.42
C GLY A 294 -8.20 -13.69 5.08
N LEU A 295 -7.03 -14.27 5.29
CA LEU A 295 -5.74 -13.62 5.03
C LEU A 295 -5.50 -13.45 3.54
N ALA A 296 -5.88 -14.42 2.69
CA ALA A 296 -5.59 -14.37 1.26
C ALA A 296 -6.12 -13.08 0.58
N LYS A 297 -7.39 -12.73 0.80
CA LYS A 297 -8.01 -11.54 0.21
C LYS A 297 -7.42 -10.24 0.76
N ASN A 298 -7.17 -10.20 2.07
CA ASN A 298 -6.57 -9.03 2.69
C ASN A 298 -5.11 -8.84 2.24
N THR A 299 -4.37 -9.94 2.02
CA THR A 299 -3.03 -9.93 1.44
C THR A 299 -3.06 -9.37 0.03
N ALA A 300 -3.97 -9.87 -0.82
CA ALA A 300 -4.16 -9.35 -2.16
C ALA A 300 -4.47 -7.84 -2.16
N GLN A 301 -5.33 -7.37 -1.25
CA GLN A 301 -5.60 -5.94 -1.13
C GLN A 301 -4.36 -5.15 -0.71
N LEU A 302 -3.60 -5.64 0.27
CA LEU A 302 -2.43 -4.94 0.80
C LEU A 302 -1.34 -4.75 -0.25
N PHE A 303 -1.12 -5.70 -1.16
CA PHE A 303 -0.21 -5.51 -2.29
C PHE A 303 -0.58 -4.26 -3.11
N THR A 304 -1.86 -4.11 -3.46
CA THR A 304 -2.32 -2.95 -4.24
C THR A 304 -2.24 -1.65 -3.45
N LEU A 305 -2.58 -1.67 -2.16
CA LEU A 305 -2.49 -0.50 -1.29
C LEU A 305 -1.06 0.00 -1.14
N PHE A 306 -0.09 -0.90 -0.90
CA PHE A 306 1.32 -0.51 -0.82
C PHE A 306 1.89 -0.11 -2.18
N GLY A 307 1.47 -0.75 -3.28
CA GLY A 307 1.87 -0.34 -4.63
C GLY A 307 1.41 1.08 -4.95
N PHE A 308 0.13 1.40 -4.72
CA PHE A 308 -0.38 2.75 -4.93
C PHE A 308 0.18 3.76 -3.92
N ALA A 309 0.52 3.32 -2.69
CA ALA A 309 1.21 4.18 -1.73
C ALA A 309 2.62 4.56 -2.24
N ASN A 310 3.35 3.61 -2.84
CA ASN A 310 4.65 3.88 -3.45
C ASN A 310 4.55 4.90 -4.58
N LEU A 311 3.55 4.76 -5.46
CA LEU A 311 3.29 5.74 -6.53
C LEU A 311 3.06 7.15 -5.96
N LEU A 312 2.26 7.28 -4.91
CA LEU A 312 2.00 8.58 -4.27
C LEU A 312 3.27 9.17 -3.62
N LEU A 313 4.05 8.34 -2.92
CA LEU A 313 5.29 8.76 -2.27
C LEU A 313 6.36 9.16 -3.30
N ALA A 314 6.46 8.42 -4.40
CA ALA A 314 7.32 8.73 -5.53
C ALA A 314 6.86 10.02 -6.25
N GLY A 315 5.55 10.20 -6.46
CA GLY A 315 4.94 11.39 -7.05
C GLY A 315 5.37 12.70 -6.37
N ARG A 316 5.38 12.70 -5.03
CA ARG A 316 5.86 13.84 -4.23
C ARG A 316 7.34 14.16 -4.44
N ARG A 317 8.15 13.17 -4.82
CA ARG A 317 9.58 13.35 -5.10
C ARG A 317 9.80 13.91 -6.50
N PHE A 318 9.02 13.48 -7.48
CA PHE A 318 9.04 14.05 -8.83
C PHE A 318 8.71 15.55 -8.83
N THR A 319 7.69 15.96 -8.07
CA THR A 319 7.29 17.38 -7.99
C THR A 319 8.30 18.27 -7.27
N ILE A 320 9.06 17.73 -6.30
CA ILE A 320 10.15 18.46 -5.63
C ILE A 320 11.40 18.55 -6.53
N SER A 321 11.64 17.56 -7.39
CA SER A 321 12.75 17.60 -8.35
C SER A 321 12.49 18.61 -9.48
N GLU A 322 11.28 18.66 -10.02
CA GLU A 322 10.89 19.62 -11.07
C GLU A 322 10.97 21.08 -10.57
N SER A 323 10.70 21.34 -9.28
CA SER A 323 10.81 22.70 -8.70
C SER A 323 12.23 23.14 -8.36
N ARG A 324 13.20 22.23 -8.29
CA ARG A 324 14.63 22.57 -8.07
C ARG A 324 15.40 22.83 -9.36
N VAL A 325 14.89 22.38 -10.50
CA VAL A 325 15.48 22.65 -11.83
C VAL A 325 14.94 23.96 -12.42
N ALA A 326 13.78 24.43 -11.94
CA ALA A 326 13.25 25.75 -12.21
C ALA A 326 13.69 26.75 -11.11
N SER A 327 14.99 27.04 -11.04
CA SER A 327 15.58 28.16 -10.28
C SER A 327 16.86 28.61 -10.96
#